data_AF-A0AAW4CHN4-F1
#
_entry.id   AF-A0AAW4CHN4-F1
#
_cell.length_a   1.000
_cell.length_b   1.000
_cell.length_c   1.000
_cell.angle_alpha   90.00
_cell.angle_beta   90.00
_cell.angle_gamma   90.00
#
_symmetry.space_group_name_H-M   'P 1'
#
loop_
_entity.id
_entity.type
_entity.pdbx_description
1 polymer ?
#
loop_
_entity_poly.entity_id
_entity_poly.type
_entity_poly.pdbx_seq_one_letter_code
_entity_poly.pdbx_strand_id
1 'polypeptide(L)'
;MSIPSIIFKSEPVAENYQNLAFIVPSKEDAVSTENKWSQISRISAMVSNYNALLQMWEKRNEVNEAFKQSILNTYGKDASLKISFKDAEAAFGSSGLVTLIDITERCIKLTDQIIIELNDFLERFPSFAKTKISLKRLKNYGKLISYSNNDNKFLLEIIKPEVEVDFTSVMGLYGESIQVIKKRHTTGYEQL
;
A
#
# COMPACT_ATOMS: atom_id res chain seq x y z
N MET A 1 14.64 5.21 -26.35
CA MET A 1 14.49 4.89 -24.91
C MET A 1 13.08 4.38 -24.65
N SER A 2 12.94 3.17 -24.10
CA SER A 2 11.65 2.67 -23.61
C SER A 2 11.64 2.86 -22.10
N ILE A 3 10.88 3.82 -21.59
CA ILE A 3 10.62 3.93 -20.16
C ILE A 3 9.51 2.91 -19.87
N PRO A 4 9.80 1.77 -19.24
CA PRO A 4 8.82 0.70 -19.06
C PRO A 4 7.58 1.25 -18.37
N SER A 5 6.42 0.96 -18.94
CA SER A 5 5.13 1.25 -18.32
C SER A 5 4.66 -0.03 -17.64
N ILE A 6 4.48 0.04 -16.33
CA ILE A 6 3.88 -1.05 -15.57
C ILE A 6 2.37 -0.85 -15.64
N ILE A 7 1.68 -1.67 -16.44
CA ILE A 7 0.22 -1.67 -16.52
C ILE A 7 -0.27 -2.78 -15.59
N PHE A 8 -0.66 -2.41 -14.37
CA PHE A 8 -1.43 -3.29 -13.50
C PHE A 8 -2.90 -2.95 -13.64
N LYS A 9 -3.73 -3.97 -13.89
CA LYS A 9 -5.18 -3.85 -13.76
C LYS A 9 -5.59 -4.60 -12.50
N SER A 10 -5.98 -3.86 -11.48
CA SER A 10 -6.53 -4.40 -10.24
C SER A 10 -7.89 -3.79 -10.04
N GLU A 11 -8.86 -4.59 -9.60
CA GLU A 11 -10.22 -4.12 -9.37
C GLU A 11 -10.38 -3.79 -7.88
N PRO A 12 -11.06 -2.68 -7.53
CA PRO A 12 -11.40 -2.39 -6.15
C PRO A 12 -12.21 -3.51 -5.52
N VAL A 13 -11.99 -3.75 -4.23
CA VAL A 13 -12.82 -4.68 -3.46
C VAL A 13 -14.14 -3.99 -3.16
N ALA A 14 -15.23 -4.51 -3.73
CA ALA A 14 -16.59 -4.02 -3.44
C ALA A 14 -16.99 -4.42 -2.01
N GLU A 15 -17.20 -3.42 -1.17
CA GLU A 15 -17.61 -3.63 0.22
C GLU A 15 -19.14 -3.77 0.29
N ASN A 16 -19.66 -4.99 0.51
CA ASN A 16 -21.07 -5.21 0.82
C ASN A 16 -21.24 -5.75 2.24
N TYR A 17 -21.17 -4.84 3.22
CA TYR A 17 -21.32 -5.18 4.64
C TYR A 17 -22.71 -5.72 5.01
N GLN A 18 -23.73 -5.52 4.17
CA GLN A 18 -25.09 -6.02 4.43
C GLN A 18 -25.17 -7.55 4.35
N ASN A 19 -24.23 -8.17 3.63
CA ASN A 19 -24.12 -9.62 3.52
C ASN A 19 -23.22 -10.24 4.60
N LEU A 20 -22.67 -9.42 5.52
CA LEU A 20 -21.74 -9.86 6.54
C LEU A 20 -22.43 -9.96 7.89
N ALA A 21 -22.27 -11.10 8.56
CA ALA A 21 -22.65 -11.28 9.95
C ALA A 21 -21.43 -11.09 10.83
N PHE A 22 -21.54 -10.25 11.85
CA PHE A 22 -20.42 -9.90 12.73
C PHE A 22 -20.55 -10.54 14.10
N ILE A 23 -19.40 -10.93 14.64
CA ILE A 23 -19.29 -11.41 16.00
C ILE A 23 -19.00 -10.21 16.89
N VAL A 24 -20.02 -9.75 17.62
CA VAL A 24 -19.87 -8.66 18.57
C VAL A 24 -19.02 -9.13 19.75
N PRO A 25 -17.92 -8.43 20.11
CA PRO A 25 -17.12 -8.78 21.27
C PRO A 25 -17.98 -8.79 22.55
N SER A 26 -17.79 -9.80 23.39
CA SER A 26 -18.41 -9.81 24.73
C SER A 26 -17.71 -8.81 25.65
N LYS A 27 -18.32 -8.44 26.79
CA LYS A 27 -17.70 -7.54 27.76
C LYS A 27 -16.37 -8.08 28.32
N GLU A 28 -16.21 -9.40 28.35
CA GLU A 28 -14.97 -10.07 28.75
C GLU A 28 -13.88 -9.95 27.66
N ASP A 29 -14.26 -9.98 26.38
CA ASP A 29 -13.35 -9.77 25.24
C ASP A 29 -12.88 -8.31 25.10
N ALA A 30 -13.63 -7.36 25.66
CA ALA A 30 -13.25 -5.95 25.66
C ALA A 30 -12.10 -5.65 26.65
N VAL A 31 -11.88 -6.54 27.63
CA VAL A 31 -10.82 -6.43 28.65
C VAL A 31 -9.54 -7.14 28.19
N SER A 32 -9.64 -8.16 27.32
CA SER A 32 -8.50 -8.77 26.66
C SER A 32 -8.17 -8.02 25.37
N THR A 33 -7.04 -7.32 25.36
CA THR A 33 -6.48 -6.57 24.22
C THR A 33 -6.15 -7.39 22.97
N GLU A 34 -6.58 -8.64 22.84
CA GLU A 34 -5.77 -9.63 22.12
C GLU A 34 -6.04 -9.78 20.61
N ASN A 35 -7.10 -9.18 20.05
CA ASN A 35 -7.27 -9.28 18.60
C ASN A 35 -7.90 -8.04 17.94
N LYS A 36 -7.04 -7.20 17.33
CA LYS A 36 -7.43 -6.02 16.55
C LYS A 36 -8.42 -6.34 15.42
N TRP A 37 -8.44 -7.58 14.93
CA TRP A 37 -9.33 -8.03 13.86
C TRP A 37 -10.75 -8.37 14.32
N SER A 38 -11.04 -8.27 15.61
CA SER A 38 -12.42 -8.25 16.11
C SER A 38 -13.16 -6.96 15.77
N GLN A 39 -12.43 -5.88 15.44
CA GLN A 39 -12.99 -4.57 15.16
C GLN A 39 -13.33 -4.42 13.67
N ILE A 40 -14.61 -4.33 13.34
CA ILE A 40 -15.06 -4.15 11.95
C ILE A 40 -14.51 -2.87 11.31
N SER A 41 -14.32 -1.81 12.10
CA SER A 41 -13.68 -0.57 11.66
C SER A 41 -12.26 -0.82 11.14
N ARG A 42 -11.51 -1.74 11.75
CA ARG A 42 -10.16 -2.09 11.32
C ARG A 42 -10.16 -2.81 9.97
N ILE A 43 -11.05 -3.78 9.80
CA ILE A 43 -11.22 -4.51 8.54
C ILE A 43 -11.66 -3.56 7.42
N SER A 44 -12.65 -2.71 7.70
CA SER A 44 -13.12 -1.68 6.77
C SER A 44 -12.01 -0.71 6.38
N ALA A 45 -11.22 -0.22 7.34
CA ALA A 45 -10.09 0.66 7.06
C ALA A 45 -9.03 -0.02 6.18
N MET A 46 -8.71 -1.30 6.43
CA MET A 46 -7.76 -2.05 5.61
C MET A 46 -8.22 -2.16 4.15
N VAL A 47 -9.49 -2.50 3.91
CA VAL A 47 -10.05 -2.61 2.55
C VAL A 47 -10.13 -1.24 1.87
N SER A 48 -10.58 -0.22 2.59
CA SER A 48 -10.60 1.16 2.10
C SER A 48 -9.20 1.68 1.74
N ASN A 49 -8.19 1.36 2.56
CA ASN A 49 -6.79 1.73 2.29
C ASN A 49 -6.22 1.00 1.07
N TYR A 50 -6.59 -0.27 0.84
CA TYR A 50 -6.29 -0.98 -0.40
C TYR A 50 -6.91 -0.31 -1.63
N ASN A 51 -8.20 0.03 -1.56
CA ASN A 51 -8.86 0.72 -2.67
C ASN A 51 -8.25 2.12 -2.93
N ALA A 52 -7.89 2.85 -1.88
CA ALA A 52 -7.18 4.13 -1.99
C ALA A 52 -5.79 3.98 -2.62
N LEU A 53 -5.06 2.91 -2.28
CA LEU A 53 -3.77 2.60 -2.89
C LEU A 53 -3.89 2.38 -4.41
N LEU A 54 -4.95 1.70 -4.88
CA LEU A 54 -5.20 1.53 -6.31
C LEU A 54 -5.32 2.88 -7.04
N GLN A 55 -6.14 3.78 -6.49
CA GLN A 55 -6.30 5.14 -7.04
C GLN A 55 -4.98 5.93 -7.01
N MET A 56 -4.16 5.74 -5.98
CA MET A 56 -2.87 6.41 -5.87
C MET A 56 -1.87 5.90 -6.92
N TRP A 57 -1.87 4.60 -7.22
CA TRP A 57 -1.09 4.02 -8.33
C TRP A 57 -1.54 4.54 -9.70
N GLU A 58 -2.86 4.65 -9.93
CA GLU A 58 -3.40 5.27 -11.15
C GLU A 58 -2.89 6.71 -11.28
N LYS A 59 -3.01 7.50 -10.21
CA LYS A 59 -2.55 8.89 -10.22
C LYS A 59 -1.05 8.99 -10.44
N ARG A 60 -0.26 8.10 -9.84
CA ARG A 60 1.19 8.02 -10.05
C ARG A 60 1.50 7.73 -11.52
N ASN A 61 0.75 6.84 -12.16
CA ASN A 61 0.93 6.50 -13.57
C ASN A 61 0.60 7.68 -14.49
N GLU A 62 -0.45 8.44 -14.20
CA GLU A 62 -0.76 9.69 -14.93
C GLU A 62 0.39 10.70 -14.85
N VAL A 63 0.89 10.97 -13.65
CA VAL A 63 1.98 11.95 -13.43
C VAL A 63 3.27 11.46 -14.09
N ASN A 64 3.56 10.15 -13.99
CA ASN A 64 4.71 9.54 -14.65
C ASN A 64 4.61 9.65 -16.17
N GLU A 65 3.43 9.43 -16.77
CA GLU A 65 3.26 9.59 -18.21
C GLU A 65 3.45 11.06 -18.64
N ALA A 66 2.90 12.01 -17.88
CA ALA A 66 3.16 13.43 -18.11
C ALA A 66 4.66 13.75 -18.06
N PHE A 67 5.39 13.20 -17.09
CA PHE A 67 6.85 13.33 -17.00
C PHE A 67 7.55 12.78 -18.26
N LYS A 68 7.20 11.56 -18.70
CA LYS A 68 7.78 10.96 -19.91
C LYS A 68 7.54 11.84 -21.14
N GLN A 69 6.32 12.37 -21.30
CA GLN A 69 5.98 13.23 -22.42
C GLN A 69 6.75 14.56 -22.37
N SER A 70 6.90 15.19 -21.20
CA SER A 70 7.72 16.41 -21.05
C SER A 70 9.18 16.18 -21.46
N ILE A 71 9.75 15.03 -21.05
CA ILE A 71 11.08 14.62 -21.46
C ILE A 71 11.18 14.44 -22.98
N LEU A 72 10.24 13.71 -23.58
CA LEU A 72 10.25 13.44 -25.02
C LEU A 72 10.06 14.72 -25.85
N ASN A 73 9.21 15.64 -25.41
CA ASN A 73 8.99 16.91 -26.10
C ASN A 73 10.23 17.81 -26.06
N THR A 74 10.98 17.77 -24.95
CA THR A 74 12.17 18.63 -24.78
C THR A 74 13.42 18.03 -25.44
N TYR A 75 13.60 16.70 -25.32
CA TYR A 75 14.86 16.03 -25.67
C TYR A 75 14.71 14.85 -26.65
N GLY A 76 13.50 14.52 -27.10
CA GLY A 76 13.20 13.30 -27.85
C GLY A 76 13.82 13.19 -29.25
N LYS A 77 14.53 14.22 -29.73
CA LYS A 77 15.29 14.16 -30.98
C LYS A 77 16.57 13.32 -30.85
N ASP A 78 17.10 13.14 -29.63
CA ASP A 78 18.32 12.41 -29.36
C ASP A 78 18.02 11.03 -28.75
N ALA A 79 18.01 10.00 -29.59
CA ALA A 79 17.66 8.62 -29.20
C ALA A 79 18.56 8.01 -28.10
N SER A 80 19.72 8.62 -27.82
CA SER A 80 20.74 8.16 -26.88
C SER A 80 21.06 9.14 -25.75
N LEU A 81 20.25 10.17 -25.52
CA LEU A 81 20.55 11.17 -24.50
C LEU A 81 20.51 10.56 -23.09
N LYS A 82 21.59 10.68 -22.32
CA LYS A 82 21.54 10.41 -20.87
C LYS A 82 20.94 11.65 -20.20
N ILE A 83 19.74 11.51 -19.66
CA ILE A 83 19.04 12.60 -18.98
C ILE A 83 19.61 12.77 -17.57
N SER A 84 20.15 13.95 -17.27
CA SER A 84 20.55 14.29 -15.91
C SER A 84 19.34 14.77 -15.10
N PHE A 85 19.49 14.85 -13.78
CA PHE A 85 18.46 15.43 -12.91
C PHE A 85 18.10 16.87 -13.30
N LYS A 86 19.08 17.68 -13.71
CA LYS A 86 18.84 19.06 -14.15
C LYS A 86 18.02 19.12 -15.44
N ASP A 87 18.23 18.18 -16.34
CA ASP A 87 17.44 18.09 -17.59
C ASP A 87 16.00 17.69 -17.28
N ALA A 88 15.81 16.75 -16.35
CA ALA A 88 14.48 16.37 -15.86
C ALA A 88 13.76 17.54 -15.20
N GLU A 89 14.46 18.32 -14.38
CA GLU A 89 13.93 19.51 -13.72
C GLU A 89 13.59 20.61 -14.73
N ALA A 90 14.45 20.84 -15.73
CA ALA A 90 14.20 21.82 -16.78
C ALA A 90 12.97 21.47 -17.65
N ALA A 91 12.76 20.19 -17.95
CA ALA A 91 11.66 19.74 -18.80
C ALA A 91 10.32 19.62 -18.08
N PHE A 92 10.30 19.13 -16.83
CA PHE A 92 9.07 18.84 -16.10
C PHE A 92 8.76 19.83 -14.98
N GLY A 93 9.75 20.61 -14.56
CA GLY A 93 9.66 21.55 -13.45
C GLY A 93 9.81 20.88 -12.09
N SER A 94 10.35 21.64 -11.13
CA SER A 94 10.61 21.15 -9.77
C SER A 94 9.34 20.66 -9.08
N SER A 95 8.21 21.37 -9.22
CA SER A 95 6.93 20.98 -8.62
C SER A 95 6.39 19.65 -9.16
N GLY A 96 6.54 19.40 -10.46
CA GLY A 96 6.15 18.13 -11.08
C GLY A 96 7.01 16.98 -10.55
N LEU A 97 8.33 17.18 -10.46
CA LEU A 97 9.25 16.19 -9.91
C LEU A 97 8.98 15.88 -8.44
N VAL A 98 8.77 16.89 -7.59
CA VAL A 98 8.38 16.70 -6.19
C VAL A 98 7.11 15.86 -6.11
N THR A 99 6.10 16.17 -6.92
CA THR A 99 4.83 15.43 -6.94
C THR A 99 5.04 13.97 -7.34
N LEU A 100 5.86 13.72 -8.37
CA LEU A 100 6.14 12.37 -8.86
C LEU A 100 6.91 11.53 -7.82
N ILE A 101 7.89 12.15 -7.15
CA ILE A 101 8.65 11.49 -6.07
C ILE A 101 7.70 11.23 -4.89
N ASP A 102 6.98 12.24 -4.41
CA ASP A 102 6.05 12.13 -3.28
C ASP A 102 5.04 10.99 -3.46
N ILE A 103 4.37 10.96 -4.61
CA ILE A 103 3.35 9.94 -4.87
C ILE A 103 3.96 8.55 -5.06
N THR A 104 5.16 8.46 -5.65
CA THR A 104 5.85 7.18 -5.83
C THR A 104 6.25 6.59 -4.48
N GLU A 105 6.90 7.37 -3.63
CA GLU A 105 7.33 6.91 -2.29
C GLU A 105 6.13 6.53 -1.41
N ARG A 106 5.04 7.30 -1.48
CA ARG A 106 3.79 6.95 -0.79
C ARG A 106 3.16 5.65 -1.31
N CYS A 107 3.16 5.44 -2.63
CA CYS A 107 2.69 4.18 -3.24
C CYS A 107 3.47 2.98 -2.73
N ILE A 108 4.80 3.05 -2.74
CA ILE A 108 5.63 1.92 -2.34
C ILE A 108 5.39 1.63 -0.85
N LYS A 109 5.51 2.64 0.00
CA LYS A 109 5.35 2.46 1.45
C LYS A 109 3.96 1.97 1.84
N LEU A 110 2.90 2.49 1.22
CA LEU A 110 1.53 2.03 1.50
C LEU A 110 1.29 0.61 0.96
N THR A 111 1.93 0.23 -0.15
CA THR A 111 1.88 -1.15 -0.67
C THR A 111 2.44 -2.14 0.35
N ASP A 112 3.62 -1.86 0.88
CA ASP A 112 4.25 -2.71 1.91
C ASP A 112 3.38 -2.85 3.16
N GLN A 113 2.87 -1.72 3.67
CA GLN A 113 2.03 -1.74 4.87
C GLN A 113 0.75 -2.53 4.66
N ILE A 114 0.11 -2.40 3.49
CA ILE A 114 -1.10 -3.14 3.16
C ILE A 114 -0.81 -4.64 3.01
N ILE A 115 0.33 -5.03 2.43
CA ILE A 115 0.74 -6.44 2.34
C ILE A 115 0.89 -7.03 3.75
N ILE A 116 1.60 -6.34 4.65
CA ILE A 116 1.81 -6.78 6.03
C ILE A 116 0.46 -6.91 6.76
N GLU A 117 -0.39 -5.89 6.64
CA GLU A 117 -1.68 -5.81 7.32
C GLU A 117 -2.66 -6.89 6.80
N LEU A 118 -2.69 -7.15 5.49
CA LEU A 118 -3.46 -8.24 4.90
C LEU A 118 -2.94 -9.61 5.33
N ASN A 119 -1.61 -9.81 5.37
CA ASN A 119 -1.03 -11.07 5.84
C ASN A 119 -1.43 -11.34 7.31
N ASP A 120 -1.30 -10.32 8.17
CA ASP A 120 -1.69 -10.41 9.57
C ASP A 120 -3.18 -10.72 9.75
N PHE A 121 -4.05 -10.09 8.94
CA PHE A 121 -5.48 -10.41 8.92
C PHE A 121 -5.74 -11.86 8.54
N LEU A 122 -5.15 -12.32 7.43
CA LEU A 122 -5.36 -13.67 6.91
C LEU A 122 -4.90 -14.76 7.90
N GLU A 123 -3.83 -14.52 8.66
CA GLU A 123 -3.33 -15.45 9.68
C GLU A 123 -4.13 -15.41 10.98
N ARG A 124 -4.43 -14.20 11.51
CA ARG A 124 -4.98 -14.04 12.86
C ARG A 124 -6.50 -14.05 12.91
N PHE A 125 -7.19 -13.56 11.89
CA PHE A 125 -8.65 -13.47 11.90
C PHE A 125 -9.34 -14.84 11.91
N PRO A 126 -8.94 -15.84 11.08
CA PRO A 126 -9.54 -17.18 11.17
C PRO A 126 -9.35 -17.83 12.54
N SER A 127 -8.18 -17.65 13.14
CA SER A 127 -7.86 -18.14 14.48
C SER A 127 -8.78 -17.53 15.53
N PHE A 128 -9.04 -16.23 15.45
CA PHE A 128 -10.02 -15.56 16.30
C PHE A 128 -11.45 -16.04 16.05
N ALA A 129 -11.89 -16.09 14.79
CA ALA A 129 -13.23 -16.54 14.41
C ALA A 129 -13.53 -17.97 14.92
N LYS A 130 -12.52 -18.85 14.92
CA LYS A 130 -12.62 -20.21 15.47
C LYS A 130 -13.02 -20.24 16.95
N THR A 131 -12.61 -19.26 17.74
CA THR A 131 -12.97 -19.17 19.18
C THR A 131 -14.43 -18.81 19.39
N LYS A 132 -15.06 -18.19 18.38
CA LYS A 132 -16.41 -17.63 18.46
C LYS A 132 -17.47 -18.48 17.79
N ILE A 133 -17.07 -19.43 16.94
CA ILE A 133 -17.98 -20.28 16.18
C ILE A 133 -17.89 -21.72 16.68
N SER A 134 -19.05 -22.36 16.90
CA SER A 134 -19.09 -23.79 17.24
C SER A 134 -18.82 -24.65 16.00
N LEU A 135 -17.56 -25.06 15.80
CA LEU A 135 -17.14 -25.87 14.66
C LEU A 135 -17.91 -27.19 14.51
N LYS A 136 -18.42 -27.76 15.61
CA LYS A 136 -19.26 -28.98 15.58
C LYS A 136 -20.53 -28.78 14.74
N ARG A 137 -21.10 -27.57 14.79
CA ARG A 137 -22.29 -27.20 14.01
C ARG A 137 -21.97 -26.86 12.57
N LEU A 138 -20.71 -26.56 12.23
CA LEU A 138 -20.31 -26.23 10.86
C LEU A 138 -20.18 -27.44 9.92
N LYS A 139 -20.02 -28.66 10.46
CA LYS A 139 -19.66 -29.87 9.68
C LYS A 139 -20.49 -30.08 8.40
N ASN A 140 -21.77 -29.69 8.40
CA ASN A 140 -22.68 -29.88 7.28
C ASN A 140 -23.09 -28.56 6.57
N TYR A 141 -22.66 -27.40 7.08
CA TYR A 141 -23.13 -26.08 6.62
C TYR A 141 -22.01 -25.19 6.09
N GLY A 142 -20.74 -25.51 6.36
CA GLY A 142 -19.63 -24.71 5.84
C GLY A 142 -18.27 -25.17 6.34
N LYS A 143 -17.25 -24.37 6.01
CA LYS A 143 -15.87 -24.56 6.48
C LYS A 143 -15.31 -23.22 6.93
N LEU A 144 -14.42 -23.26 7.93
CA LEU A 144 -13.59 -22.11 8.27
C LEU A 144 -12.48 -22.02 7.22
N ILE A 145 -12.41 -20.88 6.53
CA ILE A 145 -11.30 -20.58 5.62
C ILE A 145 -10.12 -20.14 6.48
N SER A 146 -8.96 -20.76 6.27
CA SER A 146 -7.71 -20.42 6.93
C SER A 146 -6.62 -20.17 5.89
N TYR A 147 -5.67 -19.32 6.25
CA TYR A 147 -4.48 -19.04 5.45
C TYR A 147 -3.24 -19.50 6.22
N SER A 148 -2.24 -19.94 5.46
CA SER A 148 -0.88 -20.21 5.92
C SER A 148 0.04 -19.91 4.76
N ASN A 149 1.12 -19.16 5.01
CA ASN A 149 2.14 -18.91 4.01
C ASN A 149 2.98 -20.17 3.68
N ASN A 150 2.82 -21.27 4.44
CA ASN A 150 3.48 -22.58 4.25
C ASN A 150 5.01 -22.48 4.06
N ASP A 151 5.66 -21.55 4.77
CA ASP A 151 7.09 -21.25 4.63
C ASP A 151 7.51 -20.90 3.18
N ASN A 152 6.58 -20.35 2.40
CA ASN A 152 6.85 -19.91 1.04
C ASN A 152 7.82 -18.74 1.07
N LYS A 153 9.07 -18.99 0.67
CA LYS A 153 10.15 -18.00 0.66
C LYS A 153 9.80 -16.73 -0.11
N PHE A 154 9.08 -16.83 -1.22
CA PHE A 154 8.71 -15.64 -2.00
C PHE A 154 7.73 -14.75 -1.25
N LEU A 155 6.73 -15.32 -0.57
CA LEU A 155 5.81 -14.56 0.26
C LEU A 155 6.54 -13.94 1.46
N LEU A 156 7.43 -14.71 2.09
CA LEU A 156 8.24 -14.23 3.21
C LEU A 156 9.18 -13.09 2.81
N GLU A 157 9.71 -13.07 1.59
CA GLU A 157 10.48 -11.94 1.08
C GLU A 157 9.61 -10.71 0.82
N ILE A 158 8.41 -10.88 0.24
CA ILE A 158 7.49 -9.77 -0.07
C ILE A 158 6.94 -9.10 1.19
N ILE A 159 6.79 -9.84 2.29
CA ILE A 159 6.28 -9.30 3.56
C ILE A 159 7.36 -8.47 4.30
N LYS A 160 8.64 -8.59 3.91
CA LYS A 160 9.69 -7.79 4.55
C LYS A 160 9.47 -6.32 4.21
N PRO A 161 9.50 -5.43 5.22
CA PRO A 161 9.44 -4.00 4.96
C PRO A 161 10.58 -3.55 4.04
N GLU A 162 10.28 -2.61 3.14
CA GLU A 162 11.28 -1.91 2.36
C GLU A 162 12.28 -1.19 3.26
N VAL A 163 13.47 -0.97 2.71
CA VAL A 163 14.50 -0.13 3.30
C VAL A 163 14.01 1.31 3.49
N GLU A 164 14.45 1.94 4.58
CA GLU A 164 14.16 3.37 4.81
C GLU A 164 14.78 4.23 3.71
N VAL A 165 13.96 5.11 3.14
CA VAL A 165 14.34 5.98 2.02
C VAL A 165 15.29 7.08 2.50
N ASP A 166 16.37 7.29 1.75
CA ASP A 166 17.29 8.41 1.94
C ASP A 166 16.87 9.63 1.10
N PHE A 167 16.21 10.58 1.76
CA PHE A 167 15.77 11.84 1.15
C PHE A 167 16.88 12.90 1.01
N THR A 168 18.13 12.61 1.40
CA THR A 168 19.22 13.61 1.39
C THR A 168 19.46 14.19 0.00
N SER A 169 19.34 13.36 -1.04
CA SER A 169 19.57 13.76 -2.44
C SER A 169 18.49 14.70 -3.01
N VAL A 170 17.29 14.73 -2.40
CA VAL A 170 16.15 15.51 -2.91
C VAL A 170 15.77 16.69 -2.01
N MET A 171 16.47 16.92 -0.89
CA MET A 171 16.18 18.04 0.01
C MET A 171 16.08 19.40 -0.70
N GLY A 172 17.02 19.68 -1.61
CA GLY A 172 17.04 20.94 -2.37
C GLY A 172 15.84 21.10 -3.30
N LEU A 173 15.30 20.00 -3.80
CA LEU A 173 14.11 19.97 -4.64
C LEU A 173 12.83 20.23 -3.83
N TYR A 174 12.77 19.68 -2.61
CA TYR A 174 11.63 19.83 -1.71
C TYR A 174 11.58 21.19 -1.01
N GLY A 175 12.74 21.82 -0.79
CA GLY A 175 12.84 23.04 0.01
C GLY A 175 12.53 22.82 1.50
N GLU A 176 12.56 21.58 1.98
CA GLU A 176 12.22 21.18 3.35
C GLU A 176 13.34 20.38 4.02
N SER A 177 13.31 20.30 5.35
CA SER A 177 14.25 19.45 6.09
C SER A 177 13.87 17.97 5.97
N ILE A 178 14.86 17.08 6.10
CA ILE A 178 14.65 15.62 6.05
C ILE A 178 13.54 15.17 7.02
N GLN A 179 13.46 15.77 8.21
CA GLN A 179 12.47 15.39 9.22
C GLN A 179 11.04 15.70 8.76
N VAL A 180 10.83 16.82 8.09
CA VAL A 180 9.52 17.19 7.54
C VAL A 180 9.16 16.28 6.37
N ILE A 181 10.11 16.00 5.49
CA ILE A 181 9.92 15.09 4.35
C ILE A 181 9.58 13.68 4.84
N LYS A 182 10.32 13.13 5.82
CA LYS A 182 10.03 11.82 6.42
C LYS A 182 8.63 11.77 7.05
N LYS A 183 8.25 12.81 7.79
CA LYS A 183 6.92 12.91 8.40
C LYS A 183 5.81 12.99 7.35
N ARG A 184 6.04 13.68 6.23
CA ARG A 184 5.10 13.75 5.11
C ARG A 184 4.85 12.36 4.49
N HIS A 185 5.83 11.47 4.54
CA HIS A 185 5.75 10.11 3.98
C HIS A 185 5.37 9.05 5.02
N THR A 186 4.79 9.41 6.16
CA THR A 186 4.17 8.41 7.05
C THR A 186 2.79 8.02 6.53
N THR A 187 2.45 6.75 6.64
CA THR A 187 1.19 6.17 6.14
C THR A 187 0.12 6.03 7.24
N GLY A 188 0.50 6.21 8.50
CA GLY A 188 -0.37 6.05 9.66
C GLY A 188 -0.37 4.62 10.22
N TYR A 189 0.15 3.65 9.47
CA TYR A 189 0.33 2.27 9.92
C TYR A 189 1.53 2.11 10.87
N GLU A 190 2.46 3.07 10.90
CA GLU A 190 3.67 3.01 11.74
C GLU A 190 3.39 3.19 13.24
N GLN A 191 2.16 3.57 13.61
CA GLN A 191 1.74 3.85 14.99
C GLN A 191 0.67 2.86 15.52
N LEU A 192 0.37 1.80 14.76
CA LEU A 192 -0.71 0.84 15.01
C LEU A 192 -0.15 -0.55 15.38
#